data_AF-A0AAD5R766-F1
#
_entry.id   AF-A0AAD5R766-F1
#
_cell.length_a   1.000
_cell.length_b   1.000
_cell.length_c   1.000
_cell.angle_alpha   90.00
_cell.angle_beta   90.00
_cell.angle_gamma   90.00
#
_symmetry.space_group_name_H-M   'P 1'
#
loop_
_entity.id
_entity.type
_entity.pdbx_description
1 polymer ?
#
loop_
_entity_poly.entity_id
_entity_poly.type
_entity_poly.pdbx_seq_one_letter_code
_entity_poly.pdbx_strand_id
1 'polypeptide(L)'
;MFFFPECKVVWAPPPHLCLPPRDDNLSFADERIAKVVVEATRFHDLVLVHHPNIRQQIASIGPRNVNSITATEVEKFYQALERLTSQARERIDLNVIVVSTHGLVDVPRRNIRVLDDYLSMELLQTSIVYLQLRNHTPIPNVKVYYTTPKIGDMPEWYHYRKSATVPDLVLVAQPGYAILTRDPSKQISQQQPPEVQAGMSGYNNHYPELLGVFLAYGPEEDEIVMRAMKRKDYRMSESPISTQVEKDRT
;
A
#
# COMPACT_ATOMS: atom_id res chain seq x y z
N MET A 1 10.14 -13.90 -9.44
CA MET A 1 9.98 -12.80 -8.48
C MET A 1 11.33 -12.15 -8.23
N PHE A 2 11.43 -10.84 -8.39
CA PHE A 2 12.66 -10.06 -8.23
C PHE A 2 12.49 -9.01 -7.14
N PHE A 3 13.41 -8.99 -6.18
CA PHE A 3 13.52 -8.03 -5.06
C PHE A 3 12.37 -8.06 -4.05
N PHE A 4 11.76 -9.22 -3.83
CA PHE A 4 10.72 -9.39 -2.81
C PHE A 4 11.32 -9.87 -1.50
N PRO A 5 11.07 -9.20 -0.35
CA PRO A 5 11.52 -9.69 0.95
C PRO A 5 10.92 -11.06 1.31
N GLU A 6 9.75 -11.39 0.74
CA GLU A 6 9.05 -12.67 0.92
C GLU A 6 9.76 -13.86 0.25
N CYS A 7 10.87 -13.66 -0.47
CA CYS A 7 11.68 -14.78 -0.95
C CYS A 7 12.25 -15.65 0.18
N LYS A 8 12.27 -15.16 1.43
CA LYS A 8 12.65 -15.92 2.63
C LYS A 8 11.52 -16.78 3.20
N VAL A 9 10.29 -16.60 2.71
CA VAL A 9 9.11 -17.36 3.15
C VAL A 9 9.09 -18.71 2.43
N VAL A 10 8.60 -19.75 3.12
CA VAL A 10 8.36 -21.06 2.52
C VAL A 10 7.04 -21.00 1.75
N TRP A 11 7.13 -20.88 0.43
CA TRP A 11 5.99 -20.84 -0.48
C TRP A 11 5.52 -22.26 -0.85
N ALA A 12 4.21 -22.44 -1.00
CA ALA A 12 3.60 -23.67 -1.48
C ALA A 12 2.49 -23.35 -2.50
N PRO A 13 2.69 -23.60 -3.81
CA PRO A 13 3.94 -24.06 -4.44
C PRO A 13 5.04 -22.98 -4.41
N PRO A 14 6.33 -23.36 -4.47
CA PRO A 14 7.41 -22.39 -4.54
C PRO A 14 7.43 -21.68 -5.90
N PRO A 15 7.77 -20.38 -5.94
CA PRO A 15 8.03 -19.70 -7.21
C PRO A 15 9.25 -20.34 -7.90
N HIS A 16 9.20 -20.49 -9.22
CA HIS A 16 10.31 -21.03 -10.02
C HIS A 16 11.63 -20.27 -9.79
N LEU A 17 11.54 -18.95 -9.61
CA LEU A 17 12.66 -18.08 -9.29
C LEU A 17 12.21 -16.99 -8.30
N CYS A 18 12.94 -16.85 -7.18
CA CYS A 18 12.75 -15.75 -6.22
C CYS A 18 14.10 -15.18 -5.82
N LEU A 19 14.35 -13.92 -6.18
CA LEU A 19 15.55 -13.19 -5.80
C LEU A 19 15.17 -12.13 -4.74
N PRO A 20 15.75 -12.17 -3.52
CA PRO A 20 15.49 -11.15 -2.51
C PRO A 20 16.10 -9.78 -2.89
N PRO A 21 15.76 -8.69 -2.16
CA PRO A 21 16.47 -7.42 -2.28
C PRO A 21 17.98 -7.63 -2.09
N ARG A 22 18.78 -6.90 -2.87
CA ARG A 22 20.24 -7.01 -2.84
C ARG A 22 20.84 -5.96 -1.90
N ASP A 23 21.93 -6.32 -1.25
CA ASP A 23 22.65 -5.41 -0.34
C ASP A 23 23.57 -4.42 -1.09
N ASP A 24 23.77 -4.61 -2.40
CA ASP A 24 24.64 -3.79 -3.26
C ASP A 24 23.93 -2.58 -3.88
N ASN A 25 22.73 -2.23 -3.39
CA ASN A 25 21.85 -1.19 -3.91
C ASN A 25 21.42 -1.35 -5.39
N LEU A 26 21.76 -2.47 -6.05
CA LEU A 26 21.28 -2.72 -7.40
C LEU A 26 19.80 -3.08 -7.37
N SER A 27 19.05 -2.48 -8.29
CA SER A 27 17.62 -2.61 -8.42
C SER A 27 17.20 -2.79 -9.88
N PHE A 28 15.90 -2.83 -10.15
CA PHE A 28 15.39 -2.85 -11.52
C PHE A 28 15.79 -1.59 -12.33
N ALA A 29 16.11 -0.49 -11.65
CA ALA A 29 16.60 0.73 -12.29
C ALA A 29 17.98 0.57 -12.97
N ASP A 30 18.75 -0.47 -12.62
CA ASP A 30 20.06 -0.74 -13.21
C ASP A 30 19.95 -1.50 -14.53
N GLU A 31 20.60 -1.01 -15.59
CA GLU A 31 20.49 -1.57 -16.94
C GLU A 31 20.81 -3.07 -17.02
N ARG A 32 21.88 -3.51 -16.33
CA ARG A 32 22.28 -4.92 -16.30
C ARG A 32 21.21 -5.80 -15.67
N ILE A 33 20.53 -5.31 -14.64
CA ILE A 33 19.48 -6.07 -13.95
C ILE A 33 18.17 -6.03 -14.73
N ALA A 34 17.82 -4.89 -15.31
CA ALA A 34 16.67 -4.77 -16.21
C ALA A 34 16.75 -5.80 -17.35
N LYS A 35 17.92 -6.01 -17.96
CA LYS A 35 18.14 -7.06 -18.98
C LYS A 35 17.85 -8.47 -18.46
N VAL A 36 18.28 -8.79 -17.24
CA VAL A 36 18.00 -10.09 -16.61
C VAL A 36 16.49 -10.29 -16.40
N VAL A 37 15.79 -9.24 -15.95
CA VAL A 37 14.33 -9.27 -15.79
C VAL A 37 13.63 -9.47 -17.12
N VAL A 38 14.01 -8.71 -18.15
CA VAL A 38 13.47 -8.81 -19.52
C VAL A 38 13.67 -10.23 -20.06
N GLU A 39 14.85 -10.81 -19.93
CA GLU A 39 15.11 -12.18 -20.39
C GLU A 39 14.25 -13.21 -19.65
N ALA A 40 14.03 -13.03 -18.34
CA ALA A 40 13.15 -13.91 -17.57
C ALA A 40 11.71 -13.94 -18.10
N THR A 41 11.21 -12.85 -18.71
CA THR A 41 9.87 -12.79 -19.34
C THR A 41 9.73 -13.63 -20.61
N ARG A 42 10.82 -14.22 -21.13
CA ARG A 42 10.77 -15.16 -22.27
C ARG A 42 10.57 -16.60 -21.85
N PHE A 43 10.84 -16.91 -20.58
CA PHE A 43 10.82 -18.27 -20.04
C PHE A 43 9.76 -18.48 -18.95
N HIS A 44 9.12 -17.41 -18.48
CA HIS A 44 8.15 -17.45 -17.39
C HIS A 44 6.90 -16.65 -17.77
N ASP A 45 5.72 -17.22 -17.47
CA ASP A 45 4.44 -16.58 -17.76
C ASP A 45 4.11 -15.40 -16.84
N LEU A 46 4.69 -15.37 -15.64
CA LEU A 46 4.51 -14.30 -14.66
C LEU A 46 5.84 -13.89 -14.04
N VAL A 47 6.20 -12.62 -14.24
CA VAL A 47 7.39 -12.00 -13.65
C VAL A 47 6.95 -10.84 -12.77
N LEU A 48 7.19 -10.98 -11.46
CA LEU A 48 6.96 -9.91 -10.49
C LEU A 48 8.28 -9.22 -10.14
N VAL A 49 8.28 -7.89 -10.12
CA VAL A 49 9.43 -7.05 -9.78
C VAL A 49 9.01 -6.03 -8.72
N HIS A 50 9.76 -5.92 -7.64
CA HIS A 50 9.52 -4.96 -6.56
C HIS A 50 10.63 -3.90 -6.53
N HIS A 51 10.27 -2.61 -6.40
CA HIS A 51 11.23 -1.51 -6.37
C HIS A 51 11.14 -0.75 -5.03
N PRO A 52 11.94 -1.11 -4.01
CA PRO A 52 11.79 -0.56 -2.66
C PRO A 52 12.17 0.93 -2.54
N ASN A 53 13.12 1.41 -3.35
CA ASN A 53 13.79 2.69 -3.11
C ASN A 53 12.93 3.93 -3.41
N ILE A 54 12.00 3.85 -4.37
CA ILE A 54 11.13 4.98 -4.76
C ILE A 54 10.33 5.48 -3.55
N ARG A 55 9.70 4.55 -2.82
CA ARG A 55 8.94 4.87 -1.62
C ARG A 55 9.83 5.53 -0.57
N GLN A 56 11.01 4.95 -0.31
CA GLN A 56 11.91 5.45 0.72
C GLN A 56 12.39 6.88 0.41
N GLN A 57 12.74 7.15 -0.85
CA GLN A 57 13.14 8.49 -1.29
C GLN A 57 12.01 9.51 -1.13
N ILE A 58 10.81 9.20 -1.62
CA ILE A 58 9.64 10.10 -1.53
C ILE A 58 9.24 10.33 -0.07
N ALA A 59 9.29 9.30 0.78
CA ALA A 59 8.97 9.44 2.20
C ALA A 59 10.00 10.30 2.95
N SER A 60 11.29 10.20 2.60
CA SER A 60 12.34 11.03 3.19
C SER A 60 12.19 12.52 2.83
N ILE A 61 11.90 12.83 1.56
CA ILE A 61 11.78 14.21 1.04
C ILE A 61 10.42 14.84 1.40
N GLY A 62 9.36 14.04 1.37
CA GLY A 62 7.98 14.48 1.52
C GLY A 62 7.30 14.74 0.16
N PRO A 63 6.11 14.17 -0.11
CA PRO A 63 5.43 14.26 -1.40
C PRO A 63 5.33 15.67 -2.02
N ARG A 64 5.11 16.72 -1.21
CA ARG A 64 5.03 18.11 -1.72
C ARG A 64 6.36 18.70 -2.17
N ASN A 65 7.48 18.17 -1.68
CA ASN A 65 8.82 18.70 -2.00
C ASN A 65 9.52 17.88 -3.10
N VAL A 66 8.93 16.75 -3.49
CA VAL A 66 9.45 15.91 -4.58
C VAL A 66 9.24 16.61 -5.91
N ASN A 67 10.29 16.64 -6.72
CA ASN A 67 10.30 17.19 -8.09
C ASN A 67 11.29 16.39 -8.96
N SER A 68 11.39 16.72 -10.25
CA SER A 68 12.26 16.00 -11.20
C SER A 68 13.75 15.99 -10.82
N ILE A 69 14.21 16.94 -10.01
CA ILE A 69 15.62 17.01 -9.56
C ILE A 69 15.85 16.06 -8.37
N THR A 70 14.86 15.92 -7.49
CA THR A 70 14.98 15.20 -6.22
C THR A 70 14.47 13.75 -6.30
N ALA A 71 13.59 13.46 -7.27
CA ALA A 71 12.99 12.14 -7.51
C ALA A 71 13.89 11.22 -8.38
N THR A 72 15.19 11.16 -8.08
CA THR A 72 16.16 10.45 -8.93
C THR A 72 15.83 8.97 -9.11
N GLU A 73 15.22 8.32 -8.12
CA GLU A 73 14.81 6.91 -8.23
C GLU A 73 13.59 6.72 -9.14
N VAL A 74 12.68 7.70 -9.18
CA VAL A 74 11.54 7.67 -10.12
C VAL A 74 12.03 7.79 -11.55
N GLU A 75 13.00 8.66 -11.81
CA GLU A 75 13.59 8.84 -13.14
C GLU A 75 14.30 7.56 -13.62
N LYS A 76 15.14 6.94 -12.77
CA LYS A 76 15.79 5.67 -13.12
C LYS A 76 14.77 4.57 -13.38
N PHE A 77 13.71 4.49 -12.56
CA PHE A 77 12.62 3.54 -12.78
C PHE A 77 11.90 3.79 -14.11
N TYR A 78 11.61 5.06 -14.44
CA TYR A 78 11.00 5.43 -15.72
C TYR A 78 11.84 4.95 -16.90
N GLN A 79 13.17 5.14 -16.85
CA GLN A 79 14.07 4.64 -17.90
C GLN A 79 14.09 3.12 -18.00
N ALA A 80 14.01 2.40 -16.87
CA ALA A 80 13.91 0.94 -16.88
C ALA A 80 12.56 0.45 -17.43
N LEU A 81 11.48 1.16 -17.10
CA LEU A 81 10.14 0.89 -17.60
C LEU A 81 10.05 1.12 -19.11
N GLU A 82 10.59 2.21 -19.65
CA GLU A 82 10.65 2.48 -21.09
C GLU A 82 11.36 1.37 -21.87
N ARG A 83 12.40 0.76 -21.29
CA ARG A 83 13.06 -0.41 -21.91
C ARG A 83 12.17 -1.65 -21.90
N LEU A 84 11.38 -1.86 -20.85
CA LEU A 84 10.48 -3.01 -20.78
C LEU A 84 9.28 -2.83 -21.70
N THR A 85 8.70 -1.62 -21.74
CA THR A 85 7.58 -1.29 -22.63
C THR A 85 8.01 -1.29 -24.09
N SER A 86 9.24 -0.87 -24.43
CA SER A 86 9.76 -0.99 -25.80
C SER A 86 9.82 -2.44 -26.26
N GLN A 87 10.27 -3.36 -25.40
CA GLN A 87 10.24 -4.80 -25.68
C GLN A 87 8.82 -5.33 -25.81
N ALA A 88 7.88 -4.86 -24.99
CA ALA A 88 6.48 -5.22 -25.09
C ALA A 88 5.83 -4.72 -26.40
N ARG A 89 6.29 -3.59 -26.98
CA ARG A 89 5.79 -3.12 -28.28
C ARG A 89 6.12 -4.09 -29.42
N GLU A 90 7.28 -4.73 -29.34
CA GLU A 90 7.77 -5.67 -30.36
C GLU A 90 7.25 -7.09 -30.12
N ARG A 91 6.74 -7.38 -28.92
CA ARG A 91 6.35 -8.70 -28.44
C ARG A 91 4.86 -8.79 -28.16
N ILE A 92 4.15 -9.55 -29.01
CA ILE A 92 2.72 -9.82 -28.83
C ILE A 92 2.39 -10.73 -27.63
N ASP A 93 3.40 -11.22 -26.93
CA ASP A 93 3.27 -12.14 -25.79
C ASP A 93 3.57 -11.47 -24.44
N LEU A 94 3.81 -10.15 -24.40
CA LEU A 94 4.24 -9.46 -23.19
C LEU A 94 3.26 -8.35 -22.76
N ASN A 95 2.64 -8.55 -21.60
CA ASN A 95 1.88 -7.52 -20.88
C ASN A 95 2.70 -6.98 -19.71
N VAL A 96 2.69 -5.67 -19.52
CA VAL A 96 3.40 -4.95 -18.46
C VAL A 96 2.38 -4.24 -17.58
N ILE A 97 2.37 -4.57 -16.29
CA ILE A 97 1.52 -3.90 -15.30
C ILE A 97 2.42 -3.25 -14.26
N VAL A 98 2.23 -1.95 -14.03
CA VAL A 98 2.91 -1.20 -12.97
C VAL A 98 1.88 -0.84 -11.90
N VAL A 99 2.15 -1.25 -10.66
CA VAL A 99 1.28 -0.99 -9.52
C VAL A 99 2.07 -0.31 -8.41
N SER A 100 1.53 0.78 -7.89
CA SER A 100 1.88 1.29 -6.56
C SER A 100 0.76 0.93 -5.60
N THR A 101 1.09 0.32 -4.46
CA THR A 101 0.09 -0.21 -3.52
C THR A 101 -0.68 0.87 -2.79
N HIS A 102 -0.08 2.03 -2.55
CA HIS A 102 -0.71 3.18 -1.91
C HIS A 102 0.11 4.46 -2.11
N GLY A 103 -0.52 5.60 -1.82
CA GLY A 103 0.14 6.92 -1.80
C GLY A 103 0.87 7.25 -0.50
N LEU A 104 1.35 8.49 -0.41
CA LEU A 104 2.04 9.08 0.74
C LEU A 104 1.49 10.49 0.98
N VAL A 105 1.48 10.92 2.24
CA VAL A 105 1.03 12.25 2.65
C VAL A 105 2.11 12.90 3.52
N ASP A 106 2.38 14.19 3.30
CA ASP A 106 3.32 14.93 4.13
C ASP A 106 2.81 15.12 5.56
N VAL A 107 3.67 14.85 6.54
CA VAL A 107 3.42 15.07 7.97
C VAL A 107 4.41 16.10 8.52
N PRO A 108 3.99 17.37 8.68
CA PRO A 108 4.81 18.36 9.36
C PRO A 108 5.13 17.95 10.80
N ARG A 109 6.33 18.23 11.30
CA ARG A 109 6.72 17.85 12.68
C ARG A 109 5.75 18.33 13.76
N ARG A 110 5.16 19.52 13.59
CA ARG A 110 4.13 20.09 14.49
C ARG A 110 2.82 19.30 14.53
N ASN A 111 2.58 18.44 13.54
CA ASN A 111 1.38 17.60 13.44
C ASN A 111 1.59 16.19 13.98
N ILE A 112 2.77 15.88 14.51
CA ILE A 112 3.02 14.65 15.25
C ILE A 112 2.31 14.74 16.60
N ARG A 113 1.62 13.68 16.97
CA ARG A 113 0.94 13.51 18.27
C ARG A 113 1.62 12.35 18.99
N VAL A 114 2.11 12.60 20.19
CA VAL A 114 2.71 11.56 21.02
C VAL A 114 1.64 11.04 21.97
N LEU A 115 1.26 9.77 21.82
CA LEU A 115 0.17 9.13 22.55
C LEU A 115 0.34 9.28 24.07
N ASP A 116 1.57 9.14 24.54
CA ASP A 116 1.96 9.23 25.95
C ASP A 116 1.62 10.59 26.60
N ASP A 117 1.42 11.65 25.80
CA ASP A 117 1.04 12.98 26.30
C ASP A 117 -0.48 13.10 26.60
N TYR A 118 -1.28 12.18 26.07
CA TYR A 118 -2.75 12.19 26.18
C TYR A 118 -3.27 11.08 27.09
N LEU A 119 -2.44 10.07 27.32
CA LEU A 119 -2.80 8.88 28.05
C LEU A 119 -1.63 8.44 28.94
N SER A 120 -1.89 8.29 30.24
CA SER A 120 -0.95 7.58 31.09
C SER A 120 -0.85 6.13 30.62
N MET A 121 0.36 5.70 30.29
CA MET A 121 0.64 4.35 29.80
C MET A 121 0.48 3.28 30.90
N GLU A 122 0.13 3.68 32.13
CA GLU A 122 -0.25 2.81 33.25
C GLU A 122 -1.72 2.38 33.20
N LEU A 123 -2.54 2.92 32.30
CA LEU A 123 -3.93 2.48 32.13
C LEU A 123 -3.97 1.08 31.51
N LEU A 124 -4.22 0.06 32.34
CA LEU A 124 -4.11 -1.35 31.99
C LEU A 124 -5.30 -1.92 31.20
N GLN A 125 -6.45 -1.22 31.13
CA GLN A 125 -7.67 -1.74 30.49
C GLN A 125 -8.08 -0.96 29.24
N THR A 126 -8.23 -1.67 28.12
CA THR A 126 -8.59 -1.12 26.80
C THR A 126 -9.92 -0.36 26.80
N SER A 127 -10.90 -0.80 27.61
CA SER A 127 -12.19 -0.11 27.87
C SER A 127 -12.00 1.31 28.40
N ILE A 128 -11.13 1.45 29.39
CA ILE A 128 -10.81 2.72 30.02
C ILE A 128 -10.06 3.62 29.03
N VAL A 129 -9.06 3.07 28.34
CA VAL A 129 -8.27 3.81 27.33
C VAL A 129 -9.16 4.39 26.24
N TYR A 130 -10.08 3.61 25.70
CA TYR A 130 -11.01 4.07 24.67
C TYR A 130 -11.90 5.21 25.15
N LEU A 131 -12.54 5.06 26.32
CA LEU A 131 -13.43 6.10 26.86
C LEU A 131 -12.67 7.39 27.18
N GLN A 132 -11.45 7.26 27.72
CA GLN A 132 -10.57 8.40 27.97
C GLN A 132 -10.25 9.15 26.68
N LEU A 133 -9.72 8.46 25.66
CA LEU A 133 -9.35 9.09 24.39
C LEU A 133 -10.55 9.56 23.56
N ARG A 134 -11.74 8.99 23.75
CA ARG A 134 -12.93 9.38 23.00
C ARG A 134 -13.63 10.59 23.62
N ASN A 135 -13.72 10.63 24.95
CA ASN A 135 -14.61 11.57 25.64
C ASN A 135 -13.90 12.59 26.55
N HIS A 136 -12.70 12.28 27.06
CA HIS A 136 -12.05 13.12 28.08
C HIS A 136 -10.78 13.80 27.57
N THR A 137 -9.91 13.05 26.90
CA THR A 137 -8.64 13.55 26.33
C THR A 137 -8.54 13.23 24.83
N PRO A 138 -9.47 13.75 24.00
CA PRO A 138 -9.43 13.51 22.56
C PRO A 138 -8.14 14.04 21.95
N ILE A 139 -7.44 13.15 21.23
CA ILE A 139 -6.25 13.54 20.48
C ILE A 139 -6.71 14.29 19.22
N PRO A 140 -6.29 15.55 19.01
CA PRO A 140 -6.73 16.32 17.85
C PRO A 140 -6.35 15.63 16.54
N ASN A 141 -7.32 15.53 15.61
CA ASN A 141 -7.18 14.91 14.27
C ASN A 141 -6.88 13.41 14.30
N VAL A 142 -7.33 12.74 15.35
CA VAL A 142 -7.23 11.29 15.51
C VAL A 142 -8.61 10.75 15.84
N LYS A 143 -8.97 9.64 15.21
CA LYS A 143 -10.17 8.87 15.53
C LYS A 143 -9.76 7.58 16.21
N VAL A 144 -10.51 7.21 17.24
CA VAL A 144 -10.29 5.98 18.02
C VAL A 144 -11.44 5.03 17.75
N TYR A 145 -11.13 3.80 17.40
CA TYR A 145 -12.12 2.78 17.07
C TYR A 145 -11.90 1.50 17.86
N TYR A 146 -13.01 0.83 18.19
CA TYR A 146 -13.04 -0.57 18.55
C TYR A 146 -13.20 -1.45 17.32
N THR A 147 -12.43 -2.54 17.26
CA THR A 147 -12.49 -3.53 16.17
C THR A 147 -13.29 -4.79 16.53
N THR A 148 -13.72 -4.91 17.80
CA THR A 148 -14.41 -6.09 18.34
C THR A 148 -15.81 -6.25 17.73
N PRO A 149 -16.19 -7.40 17.14
CA PRO A 149 -17.40 -7.54 16.33
C PRO A 149 -18.76 -7.18 16.98
N LYS A 150 -18.86 -7.14 18.31
CA LYS A 150 -20.11 -6.84 19.04
C LYS A 150 -20.23 -5.41 19.55
N ILE A 151 -19.11 -4.73 19.74
CA ILE A 151 -19.03 -3.39 20.34
C ILE A 151 -18.20 -2.42 19.47
N GLY A 152 -17.72 -2.90 18.33
CA GLY A 152 -16.83 -2.21 17.43
C GLY A 152 -17.55 -1.13 16.65
N ASP A 153 -16.94 0.04 16.59
CA ASP A 153 -17.38 1.18 15.80
C ASP A 153 -16.45 1.47 14.62
N MET A 154 -15.47 0.58 14.35
CA MET A 154 -14.66 0.63 13.14
C MET A 154 -15.57 0.48 11.90
N PRO A 155 -15.55 1.45 10.97
CA PRO A 155 -16.44 1.41 9.81
C PRO A 155 -16.25 0.15 8.96
N GLU A 156 -17.35 -0.47 8.56
CA GLU A 156 -17.33 -1.79 7.91
C GLU A 156 -16.53 -1.81 6.61
N TRP A 157 -16.52 -0.71 5.86
CA TRP A 157 -15.82 -0.58 4.57
C TRP A 157 -14.30 -0.69 4.67
N TYR A 158 -13.71 -0.60 5.88
CA TYR A 158 -12.30 -0.91 6.09
C TYR A 158 -12.01 -2.41 6.02
N HIS A 159 -13.00 -3.26 6.28
CA HIS A 159 -12.81 -4.69 6.53
C HIS A 159 -11.72 -4.99 7.58
N TYR A 160 -11.51 -4.06 8.53
CA TYR A 160 -10.46 -4.13 9.54
C TYR A 160 -11.05 -4.51 10.90
N ARG A 161 -11.29 -5.81 11.11
CA ARG A 161 -11.94 -6.37 12.30
C ARG A 161 -10.94 -7.08 13.20
N LYS A 162 -11.31 -7.26 14.47
CA LYS A 162 -10.50 -7.97 15.45
C LYS A 162 -10.04 -9.34 14.92
N SER A 163 -8.74 -9.61 15.02
CA SER A 163 -8.09 -10.88 14.69
C SER A 163 -6.90 -11.12 15.63
N ALA A 164 -6.13 -12.18 15.39
CA ALA A 164 -4.88 -12.43 16.13
C ALA A 164 -3.84 -11.30 15.96
N THR A 165 -3.88 -10.58 14.84
CA THR A 165 -2.92 -9.51 14.49
C THR A 165 -3.52 -8.11 14.57
N VAL A 166 -4.85 -7.98 14.50
CA VAL A 166 -5.55 -6.70 14.66
C VAL A 166 -5.85 -6.46 16.14
N PRO A 167 -5.43 -5.34 16.74
CA PRO A 167 -5.70 -5.04 18.14
C PRO A 167 -7.17 -4.67 18.36
N ASP A 168 -7.63 -4.73 19.61
CA ASP A 168 -9.00 -4.37 19.99
C ASP A 168 -9.27 -2.89 19.74
N LEU A 169 -8.24 -2.06 19.95
CA LEU A 169 -8.28 -0.61 19.83
C LEU A 169 -7.36 -0.16 18.69
N VAL A 170 -7.89 0.67 17.79
CA VAL A 170 -7.14 1.22 16.65
C VAL A 170 -7.29 2.73 16.64
N LEU A 171 -6.17 3.43 16.51
CA LEU A 171 -6.13 4.88 16.34
C LEU A 171 -5.84 5.18 14.86
N VAL A 172 -6.70 5.99 14.25
CA VAL A 172 -6.58 6.40 12.86
C VAL A 172 -6.39 7.92 12.81
N ALA A 173 -5.19 8.36 12.46
CA ALA A 173 -4.90 9.78 12.23
C ALA A 173 -5.59 10.26 10.94
N GLN A 174 -5.88 11.55 10.86
CA GLN A 174 -6.22 12.20 9.60
C GLN A 174 -4.95 12.43 8.76
N PRO A 175 -5.06 12.48 7.42
CA PRO A 175 -3.94 12.84 6.54
C PRO A 175 -3.24 14.11 7.02
N GLY A 176 -1.91 14.07 7.05
CA GLY A 176 -1.07 15.18 7.50
C GLY A 176 -0.80 15.22 9.01
N TYR A 177 -1.33 14.26 9.77
CA TYR A 177 -1.03 14.03 11.17
C TYR A 177 -0.40 12.64 11.35
N ALA A 178 0.32 12.43 12.45
CA ALA A 178 0.83 11.11 12.81
C ALA A 178 0.69 10.91 14.31
N ILE A 179 0.56 9.66 14.73
CA ILE A 179 0.48 9.29 16.14
C ILE A 179 1.61 8.30 16.40
N LEU A 180 2.41 8.59 17.41
CA LEU A 180 3.54 7.77 17.81
C LEU A 180 3.49 7.56 19.31
N THR A 181 4.15 6.51 19.79
CA THR A 181 4.42 6.33 21.22
C THR A 181 5.92 6.39 21.46
N ARG A 182 6.33 6.94 22.61
CA ARG A 182 7.75 6.94 23.03
C ARG A 182 8.24 5.54 23.37
N ASP A 183 7.33 4.61 23.66
CA ASP A 183 7.65 3.22 23.98
C ASP A 183 7.75 2.36 22.70
N PRO A 184 8.96 2.00 22.24
CA PRO A 184 9.13 1.23 21.01
C PRO A 184 8.56 -0.19 21.12
N SER A 185 8.43 -0.75 22.32
CA SER A 185 7.87 -2.10 22.52
C SER A 185 6.38 -2.18 22.14
N LYS A 186 5.69 -1.04 22.19
CA LYS A 186 4.26 -0.89 21.89
C LYS A 186 4.00 -0.52 20.43
N GLN A 187 5.05 -0.43 19.61
CA GLN A 187 4.93 -0.23 18.18
C GLN A 187 4.89 -1.58 17.46
N ILE A 188 4.05 -1.69 16.42
CA ILE A 188 3.92 -2.92 15.63
C ILE A 188 5.24 -3.26 14.90
N SER A 189 6.01 -2.24 14.53
CA SER A 189 7.37 -2.40 14.01
C SER A 189 8.38 -2.03 15.10
N GLN A 190 8.96 -3.04 15.74
CA GLN A 190 9.96 -2.86 16.80
C GLN A 190 11.37 -2.57 16.26
N GLN A 191 11.56 -2.56 14.93
CA GLN A 191 12.89 -2.68 14.33
C GLN A 191 13.68 -1.38 14.20
N GLN A 192 13.05 -0.21 14.29
CA GLN A 192 13.74 1.09 14.23
C GLN A 192 12.99 2.11 15.10
N PRO A 193 13.67 3.06 15.76
CA PRO A 193 12.96 4.21 16.32
C PRO A 193 12.15 4.85 15.20
N PRO A 194 10.94 5.38 15.48
CA PRO A 194 10.12 6.02 14.46
C PRO A 194 10.86 7.27 13.96
N GLU A 195 11.70 7.10 12.94
CA GLU A 195 12.23 8.23 12.20
C GLU A 195 11.02 8.84 11.53
N VAL A 196 10.60 10.00 12.03
CA VAL A 196 9.43 10.67 11.48
C VAL A 196 9.81 11.20 10.12
N GLN A 197 9.52 10.37 9.12
CA GLN A 197 9.68 10.69 7.72
C GLN A 197 8.77 11.87 7.36
N ALA A 198 9.20 12.65 6.37
CA ALA A 198 8.42 13.77 5.88
C ALA A 198 7.10 13.29 5.27
N GLY A 199 7.10 12.15 4.57
CA GLY A 199 5.92 11.49 4.01
C GLY A 199 5.56 10.19 4.74
N MET A 200 4.27 10.00 5.06
CA MET A 200 3.75 8.79 5.71
C MET A 200 2.58 8.18 4.92
N SER A 201 2.31 6.89 5.15
CA SER A 201 1.18 6.15 4.59
C SER A 201 0.38 5.47 5.70
N GLY A 202 -0.68 4.73 5.33
CA GLY A 202 -1.46 3.92 6.28
C GLY A 202 -2.69 4.61 6.87
N TYR A 203 -3.05 5.79 6.34
CA TYR A 203 -4.33 6.44 6.62
C TYR A 203 -5.49 5.69 5.95
N ASN A 204 -6.69 6.25 6.12
CA ASN A 204 -7.88 5.82 5.41
C ASN A 204 -7.66 5.78 3.88
N ASN A 205 -7.89 4.61 3.27
CA ASN A 205 -7.72 4.38 1.84
C ASN A 205 -8.76 5.08 0.94
N HIS A 206 -9.76 5.74 1.52
CA HIS A 206 -10.70 6.58 0.75
C HIS A 206 -10.15 7.97 0.44
N TYR A 207 -9.05 8.39 1.07
CA TYR A 207 -8.42 9.66 0.72
C TYR A 207 -7.74 9.58 -0.66
N PRO A 208 -7.99 10.53 -1.58
CA PRO A 208 -7.39 10.55 -2.91
C PRO A 208 -5.85 10.46 -2.90
N GLU A 209 -5.21 11.09 -1.91
CA GLU A 209 -3.76 11.13 -1.72
C GLU A 209 -3.17 9.77 -1.35
N LEU A 210 -4.00 8.82 -0.91
CA LEU A 210 -3.59 7.46 -0.58
C LEU A 210 -3.83 6.45 -1.69
N LEU A 211 -4.45 6.86 -2.79
CA LEU A 211 -4.67 5.97 -3.91
C LEU A 211 -3.35 5.55 -4.54
N GLY A 212 -3.28 4.28 -4.92
CA GLY A 212 -2.20 3.72 -5.69
C GLY A 212 -2.26 4.10 -7.17
N VAL A 213 -1.20 3.75 -7.88
CA VAL A 213 -1.11 3.87 -9.34
C VAL A 213 -1.35 2.49 -9.93
N PHE A 214 -2.12 2.42 -11.01
CA PHE A 214 -2.24 1.22 -11.84
C PHE A 214 -2.06 1.62 -13.31
N LEU A 215 -1.00 1.09 -13.91
CA LEU A 215 -0.72 1.21 -15.33
C LEU A 215 -0.71 -0.17 -15.94
N ALA A 216 -1.33 -0.33 -17.09
CA ALA A 216 -1.22 -1.52 -17.91
C ALA A 216 -0.80 -1.10 -19.32
N TYR A 217 0.03 -1.94 -19.92
CA TYR A 217 0.48 -1.83 -21.30
C TYR A 217 0.63 -3.23 -21.87
N GLY A 218 0.20 -3.43 -23.11
CA GLY A 218 0.30 -4.72 -23.77
C GLY A 218 -0.18 -4.66 -25.21
N PRO A 219 -0.02 -5.74 -25.98
CA PRO A 219 -0.41 -5.80 -27.39
C PRO A 219 -1.91 -5.64 -27.64
N GLU A 220 -2.77 -5.85 -26.65
CA GLU A 220 -4.21 -5.56 -26.74
C GLU A 220 -4.57 -4.12 -26.28
N GLU A 221 -3.57 -3.37 -25.79
CA GLU A 221 -3.71 -2.02 -25.22
C GLU A 221 -2.78 -1.06 -26.00
N ASP A 222 -3.32 -0.42 -27.04
CA ASP A 222 -2.57 0.48 -27.94
C ASP A 222 -1.94 1.71 -27.23
N GLU A 223 -2.31 1.99 -25.98
CA GLU A 223 -1.85 3.14 -25.19
C GLU A 223 -1.71 2.78 -23.69
N ILE A 224 -0.77 3.42 -22.97
CA ILE A 224 -0.67 3.28 -21.51
C ILE A 224 -1.94 3.85 -20.87
N VAL A 225 -2.79 2.97 -20.34
CA VAL A 225 -4.00 3.40 -19.63
C VAL A 225 -3.63 3.79 -18.20
N MET A 226 -3.46 5.09 -17.96
CA MET A 226 -3.32 5.63 -16.60
C MET A 226 -4.69 5.67 -15.91
N ARG A 227 -4.88 4.81 -14.91
CA ARG A 227 -6.03 4.92 -13.99
C ARG A 227 -5.53 4.99 -12.56
N ALA A 228 -5.93 6.04 -11.85
CA ALA A 228 -5.85 6.00 -10.40
C ALA A 228 -6.69 4.82 -9.91
N MET A 229 -6.16 4.03 -8.97
CA MET A 229 -6.90 2.88 -8.41
C MET A 229 -8.09 3.40 -7.60
N LYS A 230 -9.21 3.70 -8.26
CA LYS A 230 -10.49 3.91 -7.58
C LYS A 230 -11.06 2.54 -7.24
N ARG A 231 -11.53 2.37 -6.00
CA ARG A 231 -12.38 1.23 -5.65
C ARG A 231 -13.57 1.26 -6.62
N LYS A 232 -13.75 0.19 -7.40
CA LYS A 232 -15.03 -0.05 -8.08
C LYS A 232 -16.08 -0.09 -6.98
N ASP A 233 -17.07 0.80 -7.02
CA ASP A 233 -18.28 0.63 -6.23
C ASP A 233 -18.80 -0.78 -6.51
N TYR A 234 -18.77 -1.62 -5.48
CA TYR A 234 -19.34 -2.97 -5.54
C TYR A 234 -20.87 -2.81 -5.54
N ARG A 235 -21.44 -2.38 -6.66
CA ARG A 235 -22.84 -2.68 -6.95
C ARG A 235 -22.88 -4.15 -7.30
N MET A 236 -23.43 -4.96 -6.40
CA MET A 236 -23.90 -6.29 -6.76
C MET A 236 -24.70 -6.16 -8.05
N SER A 237 -24.32 -6.95 -9.05
CA SER A 237 -25.14 -7.16 -10.23
C SER A 237 -26.52 -7.66 -9.77
N GLU A 238 -27.53 -6.81 -9.85
CA GLU A 238 -28.87 -7.31 -10.05
C GLU A 238 -28.88 -7.96 -11.43
N SER A 239 -28.89 -9.29 -11.44
CA SER A 239 -29.20 -10.06 -12.64
C SER A 239 -30.59 -9.63 -13.11
N PRO A 240 -30.80 -9.29 -14.40
CA PRO A 240 -32.14 -9.18 -14.92
C PRO A 240 -32.73 -10.59 -14.88
N ILE A 241 -33.71 -10.80 -14.01
CA ILE A 241 -34.59 -11.96 -14.11
C ILE A 241 -35.31 -11.81 -15.45
N SER A 242 -34.84 -12.57 -16.43
CA SER A 242 -35.53 -12.86 -17.67
C SER A 242 -36.85 -13.56 -17.32
N THR A 243 -37.96 -12.83 -17.30
CA THR A 243 -39.28 -13.43 -17.44
C THR A 243 -39.48 -13.82 -18.90
N GLN A 244 -39.00 -15.02 -19.27
CA GLN A 244 -39.57 -15.76 -20.39
C GLN A 244 -40.81 -16.48 -19.85
N VAL A 245 -41.98 -15.91 -20.13
CA VAL A 245 -43.25 -16.64 -20.04
C VAL A 245 -43.38 -17.40 -21.34
N GLU A 246 -42.94 -18.66 -21.32
CA GLU A 246 -43.34 -19.67 -22.30
C GLU A 246 -44.20 -20.68 -21.55
N LYS A 247 -45.51 -20.60 -21.75
CA LYS A 247 -46.44 -21.70 -21.46
C LYS A 247 -47.25 -21.96 -22.72
N ASP A 248 -46.76 -22.94 -23.43
CA ASP A 248 -47.46 -23.62 -24.50
C ASP A 248 -48.46 -24.62 -23.90
N ARG A 249 -49.59 -24.81 -24.61
CA ARG A 249 -50.59 -25.89 -24.53
C ARG A 249 -51.70 -25.85 -23.47
N THR A 250 -52.90 -25.47 -23.90
CA THR A 250 -53.95 -26.45 -24.26
C THR A 250 -54.90 -25.87 -25.30
#